data_AF-A0A9P5B7E3-F1
#
_entry.id   AF-A0A9P5B7E3-F1
#
_cell.length_a   1.000
_cell.length_b   1.000
_cell.length_c   1.000
_cell.angle_alpha   90.00
_cell.angle_beta   90.00
_cell.angle_gamma   90.00
#
_symmetry.space_group_name_H-M   'P 1'
#
loop_
_entity.id
_entity.type
_entity.pdbx_description
1 polymer ?
#
loop_
_entity_poly.entity_id
_entity_poly.type
_entity_poly.pdbx_seq_one_letter_code
_entity_poly.pdbx_strand_id
1 'polypeptide(L)'
;LPDPPKTPDMPDPSLYMEKDERKQVEREVKHIRRAHENALKDHAKAVREREKLIEKRQKRSQKEAEKALKEAARREKEALKESQRKEKESEKEEQRLVKEAFKHENEAQKVQEHEDTQRNNNLETQYKLEAKAEAITKAGGPKPSKPRKLRKFCNLPTKGGRIDDPTWVDIYMADVDEVGAHCGLFFAGQHYEKLVGDVGNRIMGWVQDDMTKRTIQDMEKETFK
;
A
#
# COMPACT_ATOMS: atom_id res chain seq x y z
N LEU A 1 42.19 5.87 -26.79
CA LEU A 1 43.24 6.89 -27.06
C LEU A 1 43.77 6.53 -28.44
N PRO A 2 44.05 7.48 -29.35
CA PRO A 2 44.78 7.12 -30.57
C PRO A 2 46.11 6.48 -30.19
N ASP A 3 46.47 5.42 -30.89
CA ASP A 3 47.71 4.69 -30.66
C ASP A 3 48.93 5.60 -30.86
N PRO A 4 50.06 5.34 -30.17
CA PRO A 4 51.26 6.13 -30.35
C PRO A 4 51.68 6.12 -31.82
N PRO A 5 52.17 7.25 -32.36
CA PRO A 5 52.63 7.31 -33.75
C PRO A 5 53.74 6.29 -33.96
N LYS A 6 53.59 5.45 -35.00
CA LYS A 6 54.55 4.40 -35.34
C LYS A 6 55.85 5.03 -35.82
N THR A 7 56.98 4.43 -35.46
CA THR A 7 58.29 4.86 -35.96
C THR A 7 58.34 4.72 -37.48
N PRO A 8 58.61 5.81 -38.23
CA PRO A 8 58.62 5.76 -39.68
C PRO A 8 59.84 5.00 -40.19
N ASP A 9 59.69 4.32 -41.32
CA ASP A 9 60.78 3.69 -42.05
C ASP A 9 61.62 4.78 -42.75
N MET A 10 62.93 4.73 -42.59
CA MET A 10 63.84 5.78 -43.07
C MET A 10 64.61 5.26 -44.29
N PRO A 11 64.42 5.83 -45.49
CA PRO A 11 65.18 5.44 -46.68
C PRO A 11 66.66 5.78 -46.50
N ASP A 12 67.56 4.81 -46.77
CA ASP A 12 69.01 4.99 -46.63
C ASP A 12 69.57 5.81 -47.80
N PRO A 13 70.07 7.05 -47.57
CA PRO A 13 70.62 7.90 -48.63
C PRO A 13 71.84 7.29 -49.33
N SER A 14 72.49 6.28 -48.75
CA SER A 14 73.70 5.65 -49.30
C SER A 14 73.41 4.73 -50.50
N LEU A 15 72.14 4.29 -50.65
CA LEU A 15 71.69 3.38 -51.70
C LEU A 15 71.52 4.04 -53.07
N TYR A 16 71.56 5.38 -53.14
CA TYR A 16 71.31 6.14 -54.35
C TYR A 16 72.64 6.51 -55.03
N MET A 17 72.78 6.23 -56.33
CA MET A 17 74.05 6.44 -57.05
C MET A 17 74.25 7.91 -57.45
N GLU A 18 73.16 8.63 -57.75
CA GLU A 18 73.19 10.01 -58.22
C GLU A 18 73.18 11.03 -57.08
N LYS A 19 73.94 12.13 -57.25
CA LYS A 19 74.13 13.15 -56.21
C LYS A 19 72.84 13.89 -55.84
N ASP A 20 71.99 14.16 -56.83
CA ASP A 20 70.73 14.88 -56.60
C ASP A 20 69.68 13.99 -55.91
N GLU A 21 69.68 12.68 -56.21
CA GLU A 21 68.81 11.69 -55.56
C GLU A 21 69.17 11.54 -54.07
N ARG A 22 70.47 11.46 -53.73
CA ARG A 22 70.92 11.44 -52.31
C ARG A 22 70.43 12.66 -51.54
N LYS A 23 70.51 13.84 -52.16
CA LYS A 23 70.11 15.11 -51.55
C LYS A 23 68.58 15.19 -51.36
N GLN A 24 67.80 14.60 -52.28
CA GLN A 24 66.36 14.52 -52.15
C GLN A 24 65.96 13.57 -51.02
N VAL A 25 66.56 12.38 -50.95
CA VAL A 25 66.31 11.40 -49.91
C VAL A 25 66.72 11.93 -48.53
N GLU A 26 67.85 12.63 -48.42
CA GLU A 26 68.27 13.27 -47.17
C GLU A 26 67.27 14.33 -46.68
N ARG A 27 66.70 15.12 -47.60
CA ARG A 27 65.63 16.08 -47.29
C ARG A 27 64.36 15.36 -46.82
N GLU A 28 63.98 14.28 -47.50
CA GLU A 28 62.81 13.47 -47.14
C GLU A 28 62.98 12.83 -45.75
N VAL A 29 64.13 12.23 -45.45
CA VAL A 29 64.47 11.70 -44.12
C VAL A 29 64.35 12.79 -43.04
N LYS A 30 64.85 14.01 -43.32
CA LYS A 30 64.74 15.15 -42.40
C LYS A 30 63.29 15.57 -42.18
N HIS A 31 62.47 15.58 -43.23
CA HIS A 31 61.04 15.88 -43.12
C HIS A 31 60.28 14.80 -42.36
N ILE A 32 60.54 13.52 -42.63
CA ILE A 32 59.93 12.38 -41.95
C ILE A 32 60.27 12.37 -40.45
N ARG A 33 61.54 12.63 -40.10
CA ARG A 33 61.97 12.74 -38.70
C ARG A 33 61.24 13.87 -37.97
N ARG A 34 61.13 15.05 -38.60
CA ARG A 34 60.40 16.21 -38.02
C ARG A 34 58.91 15.94 -37.87
N ALA A 35 58.29 15.30 -38.85
CA ALA A 35 56.88 14.92 -38.79
C ALA A 35 56.61 13.95 -37.65
N HIS A 36 57.47 12.93 -37.48
CA HIS A 36 57.36 11.99 -36.36
C HIS A 36 57.60 12.65 -34.99
N GLU A 37 58.59 13.55 -34.87
CA GLU A 37 58.83 14.31 -33.64
C GLU A 37 57.63 15.18 -33.25
N ASN A 38 57.01 15.87 -34.23
CA ASN A 38 55.80 16.65 -34.01
C ASN A 38 54.63 15.75 -33.60
N ALA A 39 54.44 14.61 -34.28
CA ALA A 39 53.39 13.65 -33.93
C ALA A 39 53.53 13.10 -32.50
N LEU A 40 54.77 12.86 -32.02
CA LEU A 40 55.03 12.45 -30.64
C LEU A 40 54.67 13.56 -29.64
N LYS A 41 54.99 14.83 -29.96
CA LYS A 41 54.65 15.99 -29.12
C LYS A 41 53.13 16.19 -29.03
N ASP A 42 52.44 16.04 -30.15
CA ASP A 42 50.98 16.16 -30.23
C ASP A 42 50.28 15.02 -29.48
N HIS A 43 50.76 13.78 -29.62
CA HIS A 43 50.28 12.64 -28.85
C HIS A 43 50.48 12.84 -27.34
N ALA A 44 51.68 13.26 -26.91
CA ALA A 44 51.97 13.55 -25.51
C ALA A 44 51.13 14.70 -24.94
N LYS A 45 50.74 15.68 -25.77
CA LYS A 45 49.80 16.73 -25.38
C LYS A 45 48.38 16.18 -25.24
N ALA A 46 47.91 15.39 -26.21
CA ALA A 46 46.60 14.77 -26.19
C ALA A 46 46.40 13.80 -25.01
N VAL A 47 47.44 13.03 -24.66
CA VAL A 47 47.44 12.17 -23.46
C VAL A 47 47.24 12.99 -22.19
N ARG A 48 48.06 14.04 -21.99
CA ARG A 48 47.96 14.90 -20.80
C ARG A 48 46.60 15.61 -20.70
N GLU A 49 46.04 16.08 -21.81
CA GLU A 49 44.70 16.70 -21.81
C GLU A 49 43.61 15.69 -21.45
N ARG A 50 43.68 14.47 -21.98
CA ARG A 50 42.72 13.41 -21.66
C ARG A 50 42.83 12.96 -20.21
N GLU A 51 44.04 12.81 -19.67
CA GLU A 51 44.28 12.47 -18.26
C GLU A 51 43.64 13.51 -17.33
N LYS A 52 43.85 14.81 -17.59
CA LYS A 52 43.18 15.89 -16.84
C LYS A 52 41.66 15.81 -16.92
N LEU A 53 41.10 15.45 -18.07
CA LEU A 53 39.65 15.29 -18.23
C LEU A 53 39.12 14.07 -17.46
N ILE A 54 39.86 12.96 -17.45
CA ILE A 54 39.51 11.76 -16.68
C ILE A 54 39.58 12.07 -15.19
N GLU A 55 40.66 12.69 -14.72
CA GLU A 55 40.80 13.09 -13.32
C GLU A 55 39.67 14.03 -12.89
N LYS A 56 39.32 15.02 -13.72
CA LYS A 56 38.18 15.93 -13.45
C LYS A 56 36.85 15.18 -13.39
N ARG A 57 36.62 14.19 -14.25
CA ARG A 57 35.42 13.33 -14.22
C ARG A 57 35.39 12.44 -12.99
N GLN A 58 36.50 11.79 -12.66
CA GLN A 58 36.61 10.95 -11.46
C GLN A 58 36.38 11.76 -10.20
N LYS A 59 36.98 12.95 -10.07
CA LYS A 59 36.77 13.85 -8.94
C LYS A 59 35.31 14.33 -8.82
N ARG A 60 34.63 14.55 -9.95
CA ARG A 60 33.18 14.87 -9.95
C ARG A 60 32.35 13.67 -9.51
N SER A 61 32.60 12.50 -10.09
CA SER A 61 31.92 11.25 -9.75
C SER A 61 32.12 10.87 -8.28
N GLN A 62 33.32 11.03 -7.73
CA GLN A 62 33.61 10.81 -6.31
C GLN A 62 32.83 11.77 -5.41
N LYS A 63 32.83 13.08 -5.72
CA LYS A 63 32.06 14.08 -4.95
C LYS A 63 30.55 13.83 -5.02
N GLU A 64 30.05 13.37 -6.16
CA GLU A 64 28.64 13.03 -6.34
C GLU A 64 28.28 11.76 -5.57
N ALA A 65 29.11 10.72 -5.64
CA ALA A 65 28.95 9.50 -4.86
C ALA A 65 29.00 9.77 -3.34
N GLU A 66 29.91 10.61 -2.87
CA GLU A 66 30.01 11.00 -1.45
C GLU A 66 28.73 11.73 -0.98
N LYS A 67 28.22 12.66 -1.80
CA LYS A 67 26.95 13.35 -1.50
C LYS A 67 25.76 12.40 -1.50
N ALA A 68 25.69 11.50 -2.49
CA ALA A 68 24.64 10.49 -2.58
C ALA A 68 24.66 9.53 -1.39
N LEU A 69 25.83 9.07 -0.96
CA LEU A 69 25.98 8.24 0.24
C LEU A 69 25.56 8.98 1.51
N LYS A 70 25.97 10.25 1.67
CA LYS A 70 25.56 11.07 2.82
C LYS A 70 24.05 11.32 2.86
N GLU A 71 23.43 11.55 1.69
CA GLU A 71 21.99 11.73 1.59
C GLU A 71 21.23 10.42 1.86
N ALA A 72 21.69 9.29 1.31
CA ALA A 72 21.12 7.97 1.56
C ALA A 72 21.18 7.61 3.05
N ALA A 73 22.33 7.81 3.70
CA ALA A 73 22.48 7.58 5.14
C ALA A 73 21.54 8.46 5.99
N ARG A 74 21.30 9.71 5.57
CA ARG A 74 20.33 10.59 6.25
C ARG A 74 18.90 10.06 6.08
N ARG A 75 18.51 9.66 4.87
CA ARG A 75 17.18 9.10 4.58
C ARG A 75 16.93 7.80 5.34
N GLU A 76 17.93 6.92 5.42
CA GLU A 76 17.83 5.66 6.18
C GLU A 76 17.66 5.92 7.68
N LYS A 77 18.43 6.87 8.25
CA LYS A 77 18.28 7.26 9.64
C LYS A 77 16.91 7.86 9.95
N GLU A 78 16.35 8.65 9.03
CA GLU A 78 15.02 9.23 9.15
C GLU A 78 13.93 8.17 9.05
N ALA A 79 14.03 7.25 8.07
CA ALA A 79 13.12 6.12 7.91
C ALA A 79 13.11 5.19 9.13
N LEU A 80 14.28 4.89 9.71
CA LEU A 80 14.38 4.09 10.94
C LEU A 80 13.75 4.80 12.15
N LYS A 81 13.91 6.12 12.23
CA LYS A 81 13.28 6.92 13.31
C LYS A 81 11.75 6.97 13.13
N GLU A 82 11.27 7.03 11.91
CA GLU A 82 9.84 6.99 11.60
C GLU A 82 9.25 5.61 11.87
N SER A 83 9.93 4.52 11.48
CA SER A 83 9.46 3.16 11.75
C SER A 83 9.39 2.88 13.25
N GLN A 84 10.40 3.27 14.03
CA GLN A 84 10.37 3.15 15.50
C GLN A 84 9.26 3.98 16.15
N ARG A 85 8.89 5.13 15.55
CA ARG A 85 7.76 5.93 16.05
C ARG A 85 6.44 5.23 15.77
N LYS A 86 6.25 4.72 14.56
CA LYS A 86 5.05 3.96 14.16
C LYS A 86 4.89 2.69 14.98
N GLU A 87 5.97 1.95 15.22
CA GLU A 87 5.95 0.73 16.04
C GLU A 87 5.57 1.03 17.50
N LYS A 88 6.14 2.10 18.09
CA LYS A 88 5.73 2.54 19.45
C LYS A 88 4.29 3.03 19.51
N GLU A 89 3.77 3.59 18.41
CA GLU A 89 2.39 4.03 18.32
C GLU A 89 1.43 2.85 18.19
N SER A 90 1.76 1.86 17.34
CA SER A 90 0.99 0.62 17.20
C SER A 90 1.01 -0.21 18.49
N GLU A 91 2.16 -0.35 19.16
CA GLU A 91 2.23 -1.04 20.46
C GLU A 91 1.34 -0.37 21.51
N LYS A 92 1.30 0.97 21.54
CA LYS A 92 0.43 1.72 22.45
C LYS A 92 -1.04 1.52 22.10
N GLU A 93 -1.39 1.50 20.82
CA GLU A 93 -2.74 1.25 20.35
C GLU A 93 -3.21 -0.18 20.69
N GLU A 94 -2.38 -1.18 20.44
CA GLU A 94 -2.64 -2.57 20.83
C GLU A 94 -2.83 -2.70 22.34
N GLN A 95 -1.97 -2.08 23.16
CA GLN A 95 -2.15 -2.07 24.62
C GLN A 95 -3.47 -1.43 25.05
N ARG A 96 -3.92 -0.37 24.36
CA ARG A 96 -5.22 0.25 24.64
C ARG A 96 -6.37 -0.69 24.29
N LEU A 97 -6.32 -1.34 23.13
CA LEU A 97 -7.34 -2.31 22.70
C LEU A 97 -7.41 -3.50 23.65
N VAL A 98 -6.27 -4.06 24.08
CA VAL A 98 -6.23 -5.15 25.07
C VAL A 98 -6.83 -4.71 26.40
N LYS A 99 -6.51 -3.51 26.87
CA LYS A 99 -7.07 -2.97 28.13
C LYS A 99 -8.58 -2.73 28.02
N GLU A 100 -9.06 -2.31 26.85
CA GLU A 100 -10.49 -2.10 26.58
C GLU A 100 -11.24 -3.43 26.50
N ALA A 101 -10.68 -4.43 25.79
CA ALA A 101 -11.22 -5.79 25.75
C ALA A 101 -11.32 -6.42 27.15
N PHE A 102 -10.27 -6.27 27.98
CA PHE A 102 -10.27 -6.77 29.35
C PHE A 102 -11.34 -6.10 30.24
N LYS A 103 -11.62 -4.81 30.02
CA LYS A 103 -12.72 -4.12 30.73
C LYS A 103 -14.07 -4.66 30.30
N HIS A 104 -14.28 -4.80 28.99
CA HIS A 104 -15.53 -5.31 28.44
C HIS A 104 -15.82 -6.75 28.89
N GLU A 105 -14.79 -7.60 28.95
CA GLU A 105 -14.92 -8.98 29.45
C GLU A 105 -15.30 -9.02 30.93
N ASN A 106 -14.66 -8.22 31.78
CA ASN A 106 -15.03 -8.13 33.20
C ASN A 106 -16.45 -7.58 33.40
N GLU A 107 -16.85 -6.60 32.61
CA GLU A 107 -18.18 -6.02 32.69
C GLU A 107 -19.25 -7.02 32.23
N ALA A 108 -18.99 -7.78 31.16
CA ALA A 108 -19.83 -8.88 30.73
C ALA A 108 -19.96 -9.97 31.80
N GLN A 109 -18.85 -10.37 32.45
CA GLN A 109 -18.90 -11.33 33.57
C GLN A 109 -19.74 -10.81 34.75
N LYS A 110 -19.61 -9.53 35.12
CA LYS A 110 -20.44 -8.92 36.19
C LYS A 110 -21.92 -8.88 35.83
N VAL A 111 -22.26 -8.55 34.59
CA VAL A 111 -23.65 -8.54 34.11
C VAL A 111 -24.23 -9.94 34.16
N GLN A 112 -23.48 -10.94 33.69
CA GLN A 112 -23.90 -12.34 33.72
C GLN A 112 -24.08 -12.86 35.16
N GLU A 113 -23.17 -12.55 36.07
CA GLU A 113 -23.27 -12.94 37.48
C GLU A 113 -24.46 -12.27 38.19
N HIS A 114 -24.74 -11.00 37.85
CA HIS A 114 -25.93 -10.30 38.33
C HIS A 114 -27.23 -10.86 37.73
N GLU A 115 -27.26 -11.20 36.44
CA GLU A 115 -28.40 -11.87 35.80
C GLU A 115 -28.66 -13.25 36.41
N ASP A 116 -27.62 -14.05 36.65
CA ASP A 116 -27.75 -15.37 37.27
C ASP A 116 -28.24 -15.26 38.72
N THR A 117 -27.77 -14.24 39.46
CA THR A 117 -28.26 -13.93 40.81
C THR A 117 -29.73 -13.52 40.79
N GLN A 118 -30.13 -12.64 39.86
CA GLN A 118 -31.54 -12.25 39.71
C GLN A 118 -32.41 -13.42 39.28
N ARG A 119 -31.95 -14.25 38.35
CA ARG A 119 -32.64 -15.45 37.89
C ARG A 119 -32.84 -16.42 39.05
N ASN A 120 -31.82 -16.69 39.85
CA ASN A 120 -31.94 -17.55 41.04
C ASN A 120 -32.91 -16.99 42.08
N ASN A 121 -32.84 -15.69 42.39
CA ASN A 121 -33.80 -15.05 43.29
C ASN A 121 -35.25 -15.12 42.76
N ASN A 122 -35.44 -14.92 41.45
CA ASN A 122 -36.75 -14.98 40.82
C ASN A 122 -37.28 -16.41 40.76
N LEU A 123 -36.41 -17.40 40.51
CA LEU A 123 -36.75 -18.83 40.56
C LEU A 123 -37.17 -19.25 41.97
N GLU A 124 -36.46 -18.80 43.01
CA GLU A 124 -36.81 -19.08 44.40
C GLU A 124 -38.12 -18.40 44.82
N THR A 125 -38.36 -17.18 44.32
CA THR A 125 -39.65 -16.48 44.50
C THR A 125 -40.78 -17.20 43.78
N GLN A 126 -40.52 -17.71 42.57
CA GLN A 126 -41.45 -18.52 41.80
C GLN A 126 -41.75 -19.85 42.51
N TYR A 127 -40.77 -20.58 43.04
CA TYR A 127 -41.00 -21.79 43.83
C TYR A 127 -41.83 -21.50 45.09
N LYS A 128 -41.60 -20.36 45.77
CA LYS A 128 -42.46 -19.93 46.89
C LYS A 128 -43.88 -19.57 46.45
N LEU A 129 -44.03 -18.90 45.31
CA LEU A 129 -45.33 -18.56 44.73
C LEU A 129 -46.05 -19.79 44.20
N GLU A 130 -45.35 -20.79 43.67
CA GLU A 130 -45.89 -22.06 43.19
C GLU A 130 -46.25 -22.99 44.34
N ALA A 131 -45.47 -23.04 45.43
CA ALA A 131 -45.89 -23.74 46.65
C ALA A 131 -47.12 -23.06 47.31
N LYS A 132 -47.18 -21.73 47.25
CA LYS A 132 -48.34 -20.95 47.70
C LYS A 132 -49.51 -21.03 46.72
N ALA A 133 -49.24 -21.21 45.43
CA ALA A 133 -50.23 -21.40 44.39
C ALA A 133 -50.73 -22.83 44.38
N GLU A 134 -49.94 -23.87 44.65
CA GLU A 134 -50.41 -25.25 44.91
C GLU A 134 -51.31 -25.31 46.15
N ALA A 135 -51.06 -24.44 47.14
CA ALA A 135 -52.00 -24.22 48.24
C ALA A 135 -53.30 -23.48 47.80
N ILE A 136 -53.32 -22.81 46.64
CA ILE A 136 -54.46 -22.04 46.09
C ILE A 136 -55.13 -22.74 44.87
N THR A 137 -54.43 -23.59 44.12
CA THR A 137 -54.86 -24.26 42.89
C THR A 137 -55.44 -25.66 43.15
N LYS A 138 -56.08 -25.79 44.32
CA LYS A 138 -57.35 -26.52 44.42
C LYS A 138 -58.51 -25.77 43.74
N ALA A 139 -58.27 -24.62 43.10
CA ALA A 139 -59.23 -23.93 42.24
C ALA A 139 -58.56 -23.22 41.04
N GLY A 140 -58.76 -23.77 39.83
CA GLY A 140 -58.87 -23.01 38.57
C GLY A 140 -57.58 -22.57 37.85
N GLY A 141 -57.33 -23.11 36.65
CA GLY A 141 -56.22 -22.71 35.77
C GLY A 141 -56.57 -21.62 34.72
N PRO A 142 -55.58 -20.95 34.08
CA PRO A 142 -55.84 -19.98 33.02
C PRO A 142 -55.28 -20.36 31.62
N LYS A 143 -55.88 -19.70 30.61
CA LYS A 143 -55.76 -19.87 29.14
C LYS A 143 -54.64 -19.00 28.51
N PRO A 144 -54.18 -19.29 27.27
CA PRO A 144 -52.99 -18.69 26.66
C PRO A 144 -53.21 -17.30 26.03
N SER A 145 -52.14 -16.48 25.96
CA SER A 145 -52.15 -15.11 25.42
C SER A 145 -51.60 -15.00 23.98
N LYS A 146 -51.97 -13.92 23.28
CA LYS A 146 -51.95 -13.69 21.81
C LYS A 146 -50.55 -13.33 21.23
N PRO A 147 -50.30 -13.53 19.91
CA PRO A 147 -49.02 -13.24 19.27
C PRO A 147 -48.69 -11.74 19.20
N ARG A 148 -47.40 -11.41 19.37
CA ARG A 148 -46.87 -10.03 19.46
C ARG A 148 -46.59 -9.46 18.06
N LYS A 149 -46.89 -8.16 17.87
CA LYS A 149 -46.86 -7.45 16.58
C LYS A 149 -45.45 -6.93 16.25
N LEU A 150 -45.08 -6.95 14.96
CA LEU A 150 -43.85 -6.31 14.43
C LEU A 150 -43.89 -4.79 14.68
N ARG A 151 -42.80 -4.23 15.23
CA ARG A 151 -42.59 -2.80 15.41
C ARG A 151 -41.69 -2.29 14.28
N LYS A 152 -42.03 -1.14 13.68
CA LYS A 152 -41.29 -0.58 12.54
C LYS A 152 -40.24 0.41 13.04
N PHE A 153 -39.00 0.22 12.57
CA PHE A 153 -37.82 1.02 12.94
C PHE A 153 -37.80 2.42 12.30
N CYS A 154 -38.43 2.59 11.13
CA CYS A 154 -38.50 3.87 10.43
C CYS A 154 -39.88 4.05 9.76
N ASN A 155 -40.40 5.28 9.80
CA ASN A 155 -41.65 5.62 9.11
C ASN A 155 -41.37 5.89 7.64
N LEU A 156 -41.69 4.90 6.81
CA LEU A 156 -41.59 5.03 5.36
C LEU A 156 -42.72 5.93 4.84
N PRO A 157 -42.46 6.79 3.83
CA PRO A 157 -43.50 7.61 3.23
C PRO A 157 -44.56 6.72 2.56
N THR A 158 -45.73 6.64 3.19
CA THR A 158 -46.84 5.75 2.82
C THR A 158 -47.66 6.22 1.61
N LYS A 159 -47.11 7.05 0.72
CA LYS A 159 -47.82 7.46 -0.50
C LYS A 159 -47.71 6.36 -1.55
N GLY A 160 -48.65 5.41 -1.56
CA GLY A 160 -48.85 4.50 -2.68
C GLY A 160 -48.76 2.99 -2.40
N GLY A 161 -48.62 2.58 -1.13
CA GLY A 161 -48.93 1.20 -0.72
C GLY A 161 -47.87 0.13 -1.04
N ARG A 162 -46.78 0.46 -1.72
CA ARG A 162 -45.66 -0.47 -1.88
C ARG A 162 -44.34 0.27 -2.02
N ILE A 163 -43.36 -0.13 -1.21
CA ILE A 163 -41.98 0.31 -1.34
C ILE A 163 -41.36 -0.69 -2.29
N ASP A 164 -41.23 -0.28 -3.55
CA ASP A 164 -40.76 -1.14 -4.63
C ASP A 164 -39.23 -1.12 -4.76
N ASP A 165 -38.56 -0.41 -3.85
CA ASP A 165 -37.13 -0.26 -3.89
C ASP A 165 -36.48 -1.46 -3.17
N PRO A 166 -35.79 -2.35 -3.91
CA PRO A 166 -35.20 -3.57 -3.37
C PRO A 166 -34.04 -3.30 -2.40
N THR A 167 -33.62 -2.04 -2.26
CA THR A 167 -32.62 -1.65 -1.26
C THR A 167 -33.20 -1.55 0.16
N TRP A 168 -34.53 -1.61 0.33
CA TRP A 168 -35.17 -1.66 1.63
C TRP A 168 -35.33 -3.10 2.11
N VAL A 169 -34.70 -3.42 3.24
CA VAL A 169 -34.73 -4.74 3.86
C VAL A 169 -35.44 -4.65 5.21
N ASP A 170 -36.50 -5.42 5.39
CA ASP A 170 -37.20 -5.53 6.66
C ASP A 170 -36.35 -6.32 7.67
N ILE A 171 -36.08 -5.72 8.84
CA ILE A 171 -35.30 -6.34 9.92
C ILE A 171 -36.22 -6.61 11.11
N TYR A 172 -36.36 -7.89 11.49
CA TYR A 172 -37.13 -8.29 12.67
C TYR A 172 -36.26 -8.21 13.93
N MET A 173 -36.67 -7.38 14.89
CA MET A 173 -35.98 -7.20 16.17
C MET A 173 -36.78 -7.91 17.27
N ALA A 174 -36.40 -9.15 17.57
CA ALA A 174 -37.07 -9.96 18.58
C ALA A 174 -36.72 -9.51 20.02
N ASP A 175 -35.46 -9.13 20.24
CA ASP A 175 -34.87 -9.00 21.57
C ASP A 175 -34.12 -7.67 21.81
N VAL A 176 -34.12 -6.76 20.83
CA VAL A 176 -33.36 -5.49 20.87
C VAL A 176 -34.28 -4.32 20.57
N ASP A 177 -34.09 -3.20 21.26
CA ASP A 177 -34.85 -1.96 21.04
C ASP A 177 -34.34 -1.19 19.81
N GLU A 178 -35.08 -0.17 19.38
CA GLU A 178 -34.77 0.62 18.18
C GLU A 178 -33.37 1.27 18.30
N VAL A 179 -33.00 1.77 19.48
CA VAL A 179 -31.70 2.38 19.70
C VAL A 179 -30.58 1.34 19.68
N GLY A 180 -30.76 0.21 20.35
CA GLY A 180 -29.81 -0.90 20.37
C GLY A 180 -29.57 -1.50 19.00
N ALA A 181 -30.58 -1.56 18.14
CA ALA A 181 -30.41 -2.07 16.79
C ALA A 181 -29.76 -1.05 15.84
N HIS A 182 -30.03 0.25 15.99
CA HIS A 182 -29.31 1.29 15.24
C HIS A 182 -27.81 1.27 15.59
N CYS A 183 -27.50 1.23 16.88
CA CYS A 183 -26.12 1.16 17.36
C CYS A 183 -25.47 -0.19 17.03
N GLY A 184 -26.28 -1.26 17.03
CA GLY A 184 -25.80 -2.62 16.80
C GLY A 184 -25.68 -3.05 15.35
N LEU A 185 -26.16 -2.25 14.41
CA LEU A 185 -26.08 -2.54 12.97
C LEU A 185 -24.62 -2.66 12.47
N PHE A 186 -23.69 -2.02 13.17
CA PHE A 186 -22.25 -2.02 12.86
C PHE A 186 -21.44 -3.00 13.71
N PHE A 187 -22.08 -3.79 14.59
CA PHE A 187 -21.39 -4.90 15.25
C PHE A 187 -21.24 -6.06 14.27
N ALA A 188 -20.10 -6.76 14.37
CA ALA A 188 -19.82 -7.92 13.55
C ALA A 188 -20.88 -9.01 13.80
N GLY A 189 -21.63 -9.35 12.74
CA GLY A 189 -22.71 -10.33 12.77
C GLY A 189 -23.29 -10.54 11.38
N GLN A 190 -24.20 -11.51 11.25
CA GLN A 190 -24.75 -11.95 9.95
C GLN A 190 -25.36 -10.79 9.13
N HIS A 191 -25.96 -9.81 9.79
CA HIS A 191 -26.54 -8.63 9.13
C HIS A 191 -25.47 -7.66 8.60
N TYR A 192 -24.38 -7.48 9.33
CA TYR A 192 -23.27 -6.60 8.93
C TYR A 192 -22.47 -7.21 7.76
N GLU A 193 -22.15 -8.50 7.82
CA GLU A 193 -21.44 -9.20 6.74
C GLU A 193 -22.21 -9.15 5.42
N LYS A 194 -23.53 -9.37 5.47
CA LYS A 194 -24.40 -9.24 4.30
C LYS A 194 -24.41 -7.82 3.74
N LEU A 195 -24.58 -6.82 4.61
CA LEU A 195 -24.57 -5.41 4.21
C LEU A 195 -23.24 -5.02 3.53
N VAL A 196 -22.11 -5.38 4.14
CA VAL A 196 -20.78 -5.08 3.59
C VAL A 196 -20.55 -5.83 2.28
N GLY A 197 -20.99 -7.09 2.19
CA GLY A 197 -20.95 -7.89 0.96
C GLY A 197 -21.74 -7.25 -0.18
N ASP A 198 -22.97 -6.82 0.07
CA ASP A 198 -23.84 -6.19 -0.93
C ASP A 198 -23.26 -4.84 -1.42
N VAL A 199 -22.70 -4.03 -0.52
CA VAL A 199 -22.01 -2.78 -0.87
C VAL A 199 -20.75 -3.05 -1.68
N GLY A 200 -19.94 -4.02 -1.26
CA GLY A 200 -18.71 -4.42 -1.97
C GLY A 200 -19.01 -4.92 -3.38
N ASN A 201 -20.02 -5.78 -3.54
CA ASN A 201 -20.47 -6.28 -4.84
C ASN A 201 -20.93 -5.14 -5.76
N ARG A 202 -21.64 -4.14 -5.23
CA ARG A 202 -22.08 -2.98 -6.00
C ARG A 202 -20.92 -2.13 -6.49
N ILE A 203 -19.91 -1.90 -5.65
CA ILE A 203 -18.70 -1.17 -6.02
C ILE A 203 -17.92 -1.93 -7.09
N MET A 204 -17.76 -3.25 -6.93
CA MET A 204 -17.10 -4.09 -7.93
C MET A 204 -17.80 -4.02 -9.29
N GLY A 205 -19.14 -4.02 -9.32
CA GLY A 205 -19.91 -3.81 -10.54
C GLY A 205 -19.56 -2.50 -11.24
N TRP A 206 -19.52 -1.38 -10.50
CA TRP A 206 -19.14 -0.08 -11.08
C TRP A 206 -17.71 -0.07 -11.64
N VAL A 207 -16.78 -0.73 -10.97
CA VAL A 207 -15.38 -0.83 -11.44
C VAL A 207 -15.29 -1.66 -12.72
N GLN A 208 -16.00 -2.80 -12.78
CA GLN A 208 -16.05 -3.65 -13.98
C GLN A 208 -16.71 -2.92 -15.17
N ASP A 209 -17.79 -2.18 -14.92
CA ASP A 209 -18.43 -1.35 -15.94
C ASP A 209 -17.48 -0.28 -16.47
N ASP A 210 -16.69 0.37 -15.60
CA ASP A 210 -15.69 1.37 -16.01
C ASP A 210 -14.56 0.73 -16.84
N MET A 211 -14.03 -0.42 -16.42
CA MET A 211 -13.02 -1.16 -17.18
C MET A 211 -13.52 -1.58 -18.57
N THR A 212 -14.75 -2.07 -18.64
CA THR A 212 -15.39 -2.47 -19.91
C THR A 212 -15.55 -1.27 -20.82
N LYS A 213 -16.03 -0.13 -20.30
CA LYS A 213 -16.15 1.13 -21.08
C LYS A 213 -14.81 1.60 -21.63
N ARG A 214 -13.73 1.57 -20.83
CA ARG A 214 -12.39 1.96 -21.29
C ARG A 214 -11.88 1.05 -22.39
N THR A 215 -12.08 -0.26 -22.24
CA THR A 215 -11.65 -1.26 -23.22
C THR A 215 -12.36 -1.04 -24.56
N ILE A 216 -13.68 -0.79 -24.55
CA ILE A 216 -14.45 -0.48 -25.76
C ILE A 216 -13.94 0.82 -26.42
N GLN A 217 -13.72 1.88 -25.64
CA GLN A 217 -13.19 3.14 -26.16
C GLN A 217 -11.80 2.99 -26.77
N ASP A 218 -10.96 2.13 -26.21
CA ASP A 218 -9.62 1.88 -26.74
C ASP A 218 -9.67 1.05 -28.03
N MET A 219 -10.55 0.04 -28.11
CA MET A 219 -10.81 -0.68 -29.37
C MET A 219 -11.35 0.23 -30.47
N GLU A 220 -12.29 1.13 -30.14
CA GLU A 220 -12.81 2.12 -31.10
C GLU A 220 -11.68 3.03 -31.62
N LYS A 221 -10.78 3.52 -30.76
CA LYS A 221 -9.63 4.33 -31.18
C LYS A 221 -8.65 3.57 -32.07
N GLU A 222 -8.45 2.27 -31.86
CA GLU A 222 -7.59 1.44 -32.70
C GLU A 222 -8.21 1.17 -34.08
N THR A 223 -9.54 1.08 -34.19
CA THR A 223 -10.22 0.88 -35.48
C THR A 223 -10.19 2.09 -36.43
N PHE A 224 -9.86 3.28 -35.93
CA PHE A 224 -9.76 4.51 -36.73
C PHE A 224 -8.31 4.95 -37.05
N LYS A 225 -7.32 4.09 -36.79
CA LYS A 225 -5.92 4.25 -37.20
C LYS A 225 -5.59 3.37 -38.39
#